data_AF-A0A953U2T9-F1
#
_entry.id   AF-A0A953U2T9-F1
#
_cell.length_a   1.000
_cell.length_b   1.000
_cell.length_c   1.000
_cell.angle_alpha   90.00
_cell.angle_beta   90.00
_cell.angle_gamma   90.00
#
_symmetry.space_group_name_H-M   'P 1'
#
loop_
_entity.id
_entity.type
_entity.pdbx_description
1 polymer ?
#
loop_
_entity_poly.entity_id
_entity_poly.type
_entity_poly.pdbx_seq_one_letter_code
_entity_poly.pdbx_strand_id
1 'polypeptide(L)'
;MNRTLILALSLTAIGTLQWAVAQDRHLYDGFKLVDKTGSLRKPADYRETYQILGTWTVLDPKGNQMHYTYASPGAAEYFRRNKKFADGTVLVKEINATDHATMTTGNANWSAATQVWFVLIKDSKGRFPNNPLWGNGWGWFLFKSDAPDKQVATDFKKDCLQCHVPAQADDWIYVKGYPVLHTK
;
A
#
# COMPACT_ATOMS: atom_id res chain seq x y z
N MET A 1 -40.38 -27.12 -63.46
CA MET A 1 -39.39 -27.90 -62.69
C MET A 1 -38.51 -26.93 -61.91
N ASN A 2 -38.73 -26.89 -60.60
CA ASN A 2 -38.12 -25.96 -59.65
C ASN A 2 -36.61 -26.16 -59.52
N ARG A 3 -35.84 -25.07 -59.53
CA ARG A 3 -34.51 -25.03 -58.91
C ARG A 3 -34.46 -23.83 -57.97
N THR A 4 -34.73 -24.10 -56.70
CA THR A 4 -34.64 -23.13 -55.61
C THR A 4 -33.16 -22.88 -55.31
N LEU A 5 -32.67 -21.67 -55.56
CA LEU A 5 -31.38 -21.20 -55.09
C LEU A 5 -31.51 -20.80 -53.61
N ILE A 6 -30.84 -21.54 -52.73
CA ILE A 6 -30.70 -21.17 -51.32
C ILE A 6 -29.45 -20.28 -51.23
N LEU A 7 -29.65 -18.97 -51.05
CA LEU A 7 -28.60 -18.06 -50.63
C LEU A 7 -28.32 -18.31 -49.14
N ALA A 8 -27.13 -18.82 -48.81
CA ALA A 8 -26.65 -18.87 -47.44
C ALA A 8 -26.18 -17.46 -47.04
N LEU A 9 -26.98 -16.76 -46.22
CA LEU A 9 -26.58 -15.51 -45.59
C LEU A 9 -25.72 -15.83 -44.36
N SER A 10 -24.40 -15.79 -44.52
CA SER A 10 -23.46 -15.92 -43.40
C SER A 10 -23.46 -14.62 -42.58
N LEU A 11 -24.18 -14.62 -41.46
CA LEU A 11 -24.16 -13.54 -40.47
C LEU A 11 -22.85 -13.65 -39.66
N THR A 12 -21.79 -12.96 -40.09
CA THR A 12 -20.61 -12.78 -39.25
C THR A 12 -20.95 -11.80 -38.13
N ALA A 13 -21.30 -12.33 -36.96
CA ALA A 13 -21.33 -11.55 -35.73
C ALA A 13 -19.90 -11.10 -35.41
N ILE A 14 -19.54 -9.89 -35.84
CA ILE A 14 -18.35 -9.19 -35.34
C ILE A 14 -18.69 -8.83 -33.90
N GLY A 15 -18.40 -9.76 -32.98
CA GLY A 15 -18.40 -9.49 -31.56
C GLY A 15 -17.37 -8.38 -31.32
N THR A 16 -17.85 -7.16 -31.15
CA THR A 16 -17.03 -6.08 -30.61
C THR A 16 -16.55 -6.59 -29.25
N LEU A 17 -15.28 -6.97 -29.15
CA LEU A 17 -14.59 -6.96 -27.86
C LEU A 17 -14.69 -5.51 -27.39
N GLN A 18 -15.72 -5.21 -26.60
CA GLN A 18 -15.66 -4.14 -25.64
C GLN A 18 -14.55 -4.55 -24.68
N TRP A 19 -13.33 -4.14 -25.02
CA TRP A 19 -12.29 -3.96 -24.03
C TRP A 19 -12.89 -2.99 -23.02
N ALA A 20 -13.42 -3.54 -21.94
CA ALA A 20 -13.84 -2.79 -20.78
C ALA A 20 -12.58 -2.19 -20.14
N VAL A 21 -12.01 -1.16 -20.77
CA VAL A 21 -11.12 -0.21 -20.10
C VAL A 21 -12.03 0.73 -19.32
N ALA A 22 -12.68 0.19 -18.30
CA ALA A 22 -13.61 0.93 -17.47
C ALA A 22 -13.41 0.52 -16.01
N GLN A 23 -12.24 0.90 -15.46
CA GLN A 23 -12.06 1.20 -14.03
C GLN A 23 -10.75 1.95 -13.74
N ASP A 24 -10.34 2.89 -14.60
CA ASP A 24 -9.16 3.74 -14.33
C ASP A 24 -9.52 5.04 -13.55
N ARG A 25 -10.61 5.02 -12.78
CA ARG A 25 -11.04 6.16 -11.97
C ARG A 25 -11.16 5.71 -10.52
N HIS A 26 -10.13 6.04 -9.73
CA HIS A 26 -10.01 5.85 -8.27
C HIS A 26 -9.54 4.48 -7.75
N LEU A 27 -8.48 3.87 -8.33
CA LEU A 27 -7.79 2.77 -7.63
C LEU A 27 -7.03 3.26 -6.37
N TYR A 28 -6.59 4.52 -6.38
CA TYR A 28 -5.76 5.12 -5.32
C TYR A 28 -6.46 6.32 -4.70
N ASP A 29 -7.30 6.08 -3.70
CA ASP A 29 -8.12 7.12 -3.08
C ASP A 29 -7.83 7.29 -1.58
N GLY A 30 -6.54 7.30 -1.23
CA GLY A 30 -6.11 7.51 0.15
C GLY A 30 -6.63 8.80 0.76
N PHE A 31 -6.93 9.81 -0.05
CA PHE A 31 -7.48 11.08 0.42
C PHE A 31 -8.90 10.97 0.97
N LYS A 32 -9.66 9.90 0.68
CA LYS A 32 -10.92 9.60 1.40
C LYS A 32 -10.73 9.34 2.90
N LEU A 33 -9.52 8.97 3.32
CA LEU A 33 -9.17 8.75 4.71
C LEU A 33 -8.78 10.05 5.43
N VAL A 34 -8.64 11.15 4.68
CA VAL A 34 -8.06 12.41 5.14
C VAL A 34 -9.15 13.47 5.20
N ASP A 35 -9.24 14.19 6.32
CA ASP A 35 -10.16 15.31 6.44
C ASP A 35 -9.63 16.59 5.76
N LYS A 36 -10.42 17.67 5.80
CA LYS A 36 -10.04 18.95 5.18
C LYS A 36 -8.79 19.58 5.81
N THR A 37 -8.42 19.19 7.01
CA THR A 37 -7.23 19.70 7.73
C THR A 37 -5.98 18.89 7.42
N GLY A 38 -6.11 17.74 6.74
CA GLY A 38 -5.01 16.81 6.50
C GLY A 38 -4.84 15.78 7.61
N SER A 39 -5.80 15.65 8.53
CA SER A 39 -5.79 14.61 9.56
C SER A 39 -6.28 13.28 8.98
N LEU A 40 -5.60 12.18 9.33
CA LEU A 40 -5.88 10.84 8.83
C LEU A 40 -6.71 10.03 9.83
N ARG A 41 -7.75 9.35 9.33
CA ARG A 41 -8.30 8.15 9.96
C ARG A 41 -7.61 6.90 9.41
N LYS A 42 -7.05 6.06 10.28
CA LYS A 42 -6.40 4.80 9.89
C LYS A 42 -7.41 3.93 9.11
N PRO A 43 -7.03 3.31 7.97
CA PRO A 43 -7.90 2.36 7.29
C PRO A 43 -8.16 1.17 8.24
N ALA A 44 -9.41 0.75 8.40
CA ALA A 44 -9.77 -0.29 9.38
C ALA A 44 -9.58 -1.71 8.82
N ASP A 45 -9.76 -1.85 7.51
CA ASP A 45 -9.89 -3.10 6.75
C ASP A 45 -8.65 -3.41 5.89
N TYR A 46 -7.54 -2.69 6.05
CA TYR A 46 -6.36 -2.84 5.19
C TYR A 46 -5.79 -4.26 5.20
N ARG A 47 -5.91 -5.05 6.27
CA ARG A 47 -5.45 -6.45 6.25
C ARG A 47 -6.26 -7.32 5.29
N GLU A 48 -7.51 -6.96 5.04
CA GLU A 48 -8.42 -7.67 4.13
C GLU A 48 -8.32 -7.13 2.70
N THR A 49 -8.19 -5.81 2.55
CA THR A 49 -8.32 -5.14 1.26
C THR A 49 -6.99 -4.72 0.64
N TYR A 50 -5.92 -4.60 1.41
CA TYR A 50 -4.62 -4.15 0.89
C TYR A 50 -3.70 -5.34 0.62
N GLN A 51 -2.88 -5.20 -0.41
CA GLN A 51 -1.88 -6.19 -0.76
C GLN A 51 -0.67 -6.07 0.18
N ILE A 52 -0.22 -7.18 0.78
CA ILE A 52 1.08 -7.24 1.44
C ILE A 52 2.18 -7.05 0.39
N LEU A 53 3.02 -6.03 0.58
CA LEU A 53 4.19 -5.77 -0.25
C LEU A 53 5.39 -6.64 0.17
N GLY A 54 5.50 -6.90 1.47
CA GLY A 54 6.56 -7.72 2.04
C GLY A 54 6.61 -7.59 3.56
N THR A 55 7.50 -8.39 4.16
CA THR A 55 7.75 -8.42 5.59
C THR A 55 9.23 -8.23 5.88
N TRP A 56 9.53 -7.58 7.00
CA TRP A 56 10.88 -7.48 7.55
C TRP A 56 10.91 -8.16 8.90
N THR A 57 11.98 -8.91 9.17
CA THR A 57 12.31 -9.33 10.52
C THR A 57 13.46 -8.44 11.00
N VAL A 58 13.22 -7.71 12.08
CA VAL A 58 14.26 -6.91 12.73
C VAL A 58 14.74 -7.68 13.94
N LEU A 59 15.98 -8.16 13.85
CA LEU A 59 16.66 -8.87 14.92
C LEU A 59 17.29 -7.88 15.92
N ASP A 60 17.96 -8.43 16.92
CA ASP A 60 18.79 -7.73 17.90
C ASP A 60 19.70 -6.64 17.26
N PRO A 61 19.91 -5.47 17.90
CA PRO A 61 19.46 -5.02 19.22
C PRO A 61 18.05 -4.42 19.29
N LYS A 62 17.29 -4.45 18.19
CA LYS A 62 16.01 -3.72 18.11
C LYS A 62 14.77 -4.56 18.45
N GLY A 63 14.98 -5.77 18.98
CA GLY A 63 13.99 -6.44 19.82
C GLY A 63 13.00 -7.35 19.11
N ASN A 64 13.47 -8.26 18.25
CA ASN A 64 12.69 -9.34 17.64
C ASN A 64 11.30 -8.87 17.19
N GLN A 65 11.27 -8.09 16.11
CA GLN A 65 10.04 -7.53 15.56
C GLN A 65 9.78 -8.08 14.17
N MET A 66 8.50 -8.27 13.84
CA MET A 66 8.08 -8.46 12.46
C MET A 66 7.35 -7.23 11.97
N HIS A 67 7.83 -6.66 10.86
CA HIS A 67 7.20 -5.52 10.23
C HIS A 67 6.47 -5.97 8.98
N TYR A 68 5.19 -5.68 8.89
CA TYR A 68 4.39 -5.92 7.69
C TYR A 68 4.19 -4.61 6.96
N THR A 69 4.29 -4.60 5.64
CA THR A 69 3.87 -3.43 4.86
C THR A 69 2.80 -3.84 3.86
N TYR A 70 1.67 -3.16 3.94
CA TYR A 70 0.52 -3.30 3.05
C TYR A 70 0.41 -2.06 2.16
N ALA A 71 -0.13 -2.23 0.96
CA ALA A 71 -0.42 -1.13 0.06
C ALA A 71 -1.84 -1.21 -0.51
N SER A 72 -2.47 -0.04 -0.67
CA SER A 72 -3.80 0.09 -1.25
C SER A 72 -3.92 -0.66 -2.59
N PRO A 73 -5.12 -1.16 -2.93
CA PRO A 73 -5.36 -1.93 -4.16
C PRO A 73 -4.68 -1.34 -5.40
N GLY A 74 -4.02 -2.21 -6.18
CA GLY A 74 -3.34 -1.83 -7.43
C GLY A 74 -1.98 -1.12 -7.24
N ALA A 75 -1.54 -0.79 -6.02
CA ALA A 75 -0.36 0.06 -5.83
C ALA A 75 0.92 -0.63 -6.33
N ALA A 76 1.08 -1.92 -6.02
CA ALA A 76 2.23 -2.69 -6.50
C ALA A 76 2.25 -2.82 -8.03
N GLU A 77 1.08 -2.95 -8.65
CA GLU A 77 0.96 -3.04 -10.10
C GLU A 77 1.38 -1.74 -10.79
N TYR A 78 0.89 -0.61 -10.27
CA TYR A 78 1.32 0.70 -10.75
C TYR A 78 2.82 0.91 -10.52
N PHE A 79 3.32 0.57 -9.34
CA PHE A 79 4.75 0.71 -9.03
C PHE A 79 5.61 -0.12 -9.99
N ARG A 80 5.26 -1.38 -10.26
CA ARG A 80 6.03 -2.22 -11.20
C ARG A 80 6.17 -1.58 -12.58
N ARG A 81 5.11 -0.94 -13.08
CA ARG A 81 5.07 -0.23 -14.37
C ARG A 81 5.81 1.10 -14.37
N ASN A 82 5.67 1.89 -13.30
CA ASN A 82 6.06 3.29 -13.29
C ASN A 82 7.28 3.58 -12.41
N LYS A 83 7.74 2.59 -11.65
CA LYS A 83 8.82 2.68 -10.65
C LYS A 83 8.60 3.79 -9.60
N LYS A 84 7.35 4.14 -9.36
CA LYS A 84 6.89 5.13 -8.38
C LYS A 84 5.50 4.76 -7.88
N PHE A 85 5.15 5.21 -6.68
CA PHE A 85 3.78 5.10 -6.18
C PHE A 85 2.88 6.15 -6.84
N ALA A 86 1.64 5.77 -7.14
CA ALA A 86 0.65 6.70 -7.66
C ALA A 86 0.23 7.69 -6.56
N ASP A 87 -0.12 8.91 -6.95
CA ASP A 87 -0.75 9.88 -6.05
C ASP A 87 -2.01 9.27 -5.40
N GLY A 88 -2.16 9.45 -4.08
CA GLY A 88 -3.22 8.82 -3.29
C GLY A 88 -2.95 7.37 -2.87
N THR A 89 -1.82 6.76 -3.23
CA THR A 89 -1.43 5.44 -2.70
C THR A 89 -1.33 5.50 -1.18
N VAL A 90 -1.91 4.50 -0.51
CA VAL A 90 -1.77 4.33 0.94
C VAL A 90 -0.82 3.17 1.24
N LEU A 91 0.17 3.40 2.09
CA LEU A 91 0.99 2.35 2.69
C LEU A 91 0.65 2.25 4.16
N VAL A 92 0.41 1.04 4.64
CA VAL A 92 0.26 0.75 6.08
C VAL A 92 1.41 -0.15 6.48
N LYS A 93 2.31 0.35 7.33
CA LYS A 93 3.36 -0.45 7.95
C LYS A 93 2.97 -0.76 9.39
N GLU A 94 2.98 -2.03 9.75
CA GLU A 94 2.80 -2.47 11.13
C GLU A 94 4.13 -2.90 11.72
N ILE A 95 4.32 -2.65 13.01
CA ILE A 95 5.35 -3.30 13.83
C ILE A 95 4.64 -4.22 14.80
N ASN A 96 4.94 -5.50 14.70
CA ASN A 96 4.40 -6.54 15.55
C ASN A 96 5.49 -7.09 16.46
N ALA A 97 5.11 -7.42 17.69
CA ALA A 97 5.89 -8.30 18.54
C ALA A 97 6.02 -9.68 17.86
N THR A 98 6.97 -10.49 18.33
CA THR A 98 7.12 -11.87 17.86
C THR A 98 7.01 -12.86 18.99
N ASP A 99 6.52 -14.04 18.65
CA ASP A 99 6.67 -15.24 19.46
C ASP A 99 7.52 -16.26 18.69
N HIS A 100 7.99 -17.31 19.38
CA HIS A 100 8.90 -18.29 18.80
C HIS A 100 8.77 -19.67 19.43
N ALA A 101 9.07 -20.70 18.65
CA ALA A 101 9.17 -22.08 19.12
C ALA A 101 10.03 -22.92 18.16
N THR A 102 10.55 -24.03 18.66
CA THR A 102 11.05 -25.10 17.79
C THR A 102 9.86 -25.82 17.16
N MET A 103 9.75 -25.73 15.84
CA MET A 103 8.71 -26.39 15.05
C MET A 103 9.33 -27.54 14.22
N THR A 104 8.49 -28.31 13.52
CA THR A 104 8.94 -29.44 12.69
C THR A 104 9.89 -29.05 11.56
N THR A 105 9.88 -27.78 11.14
CA THR A 105 10.79 -27.22 10.13
C THR A 105 11.99 -26.46 10.74
N GLY A 106 12.18 -26.53 12.06
CA GLY A 106 13.25 -25.84 12.78
C GLY A 106 12.76 -24.74 13.73
N ASN A 107 13.70 -23.94 14.24
CA ASN A 107 13.38 -22.81 15.10
C ASN A 107 12.65 -21.73 14.30
N ALA A 108 11.39 -21.49 14.66
CA ALA A 108 10.51 -20.57 13.96
C ALA A 108 10.17 -19.38 14.86
N ASN A 109 9.97 -18.23 14.23
CA ASN A 109 9.41 -17.03 14.84
C ASN A 109 8.19 -16.63 14.01
N TRP A 110 7.14 -16.12 14.65
CA TRP A 110 5.96 -15.59 13.96
C TRP A 110 5.47 -14.32 14.63
N SER A 111 4.68 -13.56 13.87
CA SER A 111 4.07 -12.34 14.35
C SER A 111 3.06 -12.61 15.47
N ALA A 112 3.16 -11.82 16.54
CA ALA A 112 2.19 -11.76 17.63
C ALA A 112 1.41 -10.43 17.54
N ALA A 113 1.16 -9.79 18.69
CA ALA A 113 0.37 -8.57 18.78
C ALA A 113 1.02 -7.38 18.04
N THR A 114 0.19 -6.57 17.38
CA THR A 114 0.62 -5.30 16.78
C THR A 114 0.84 -4.25 17.84
N GLN A 115 1.98 -3.56 17.75
CA GLN A 115 2.40 -2.53 18.69
C GLN A 115 2.23 -1.13 18.10
N VAL A 116 2.52 -0.95 16.80
CA VAL A 116 2.52 0.36 16.14
C VAL A 116 2.06 0.23 14.69
N TRP A 117 1.33 1.23 14.22
CA TRP A 117 1.05 1.46 12.79
C TRP A 117 1.70 2.76 12.33
N PHE A 118 2.33 2.71 11.17
CA PHE A 118 2.69 3.88 10.38
C PHE A 118 1.83 3.86 9.12
N VAL A 119 1.16 4.96 8.83
CA VAL A 119 0.41 5.11 7.60
C VAL A 119 1.04 6.22 6.79
N LEU A 120 1.32 5.94 5.52
CA LEU A 120 1.80 6.94 4.56
C LEU A 120 0.79 7.09 3.44
N ILE A 121 0.55 8.33 3.01
CA ILE A 121 -0.28 8.63 1.83
C ILE A 121 0.55 9.40 0.82
N LYS A 122 0.68 8.89 -0.42
CA LYS A 122 1.39 9.60 -1.47
C LYS A 122 0.63 10.86 -1.83
N ASP A 123 1.29 12.01 -1.73
CA ASP A 123 0.77 13.31 -2.14
C ASP A 123 1.76 14.01 -3.05
N SER A 124 1.71 13.67 -4.33
CA SER A 124 2.60 14.26 -5.32
C SER A 124 2.25 15.71 -5.65
N LYS A 125 1.13 16.24 -5.11
CA LYS A 125 0.64 17.59 -5.40
C LYS A 125 0.82 18.57 -4.25
N GLY A 126 1.26 18.11 -3.07
CA GLY A 126 1.49 18.97 -1.91
C GLY A 126 0.22 19.68 -1.44
N ARG A 127 -0.86 18.92 -1.24
CA ARG A 127 -2.20 19.41 -0.91
C ARG A 127 -2.30 20.05 0.47
N PHE A 128 -1.42 19.69 1.39
CA PHE A 128 -1.47 20.13 2.79
C PHE A 128 -0.20 20.88 3.20
N PRO A 129 0.13 22.02 2.55
CA PRO A 129 1.42 22.69 2.74
C PRO A 129 1.63 23.27 4.15
N ASN A 130 0.54 23.52 4.88
CA ASN A 130 0.57 24.10 6.23
C ASN A 130 0.42 23.04 7.34
N ASN A 131 0.31 21.75 6.99
CA ASN A 131 0.17 20.68 7.97
C ASN A 131 1.54 20.03 8.22
N PRO A 132 2.04 20.01 9.48
CA PRO A 132 3.37 19.49 9.80
C PRO A 132 3.51 17.97 9.62
N LEU A 133 2.43 17.25 9.34
CA LEU A 133 2.45 15.82 9.02
C LEU A 133 2.56 15.55 7.52
N TRP A 134 2.67 16.59 6.69
CA TRP A 134 2.76 16.46 5.24
C TRP A 134 4.03 17.11 4.72
N GLY A 135 4.69 16.42 3.80
CA GLY A 135 5.92 16.91 3.19
C GLY A 135 6.65 15.80 2.46
N ASN A 136 7.63 16.19 1.64
CA ASN A 136 8.41 15.26 0.83
C ASN A 136 7.56 14.35 -0.07
N GLY A 137 6.37 14.83 -0.49
CA GLY A 137 5.45 14.10 -1.33
C GLY A 137 4.63 13.02 -0.60
N TRP A 138 4.56 13.06 0.73
CA TRP A 138 3.85 12.10 1.56
C TRP A 138 3.13 12.77 2.75
N GLY A 139 2.02 12.19 3.18
CA GLY A 139 1.46 12.36 4.52
C GLY A 139 2.00 11.27 5.45
N TRP A 140 2.33 11.62 6.69
CA TRP A 140 3.08 10.79 7.64
C TRP A 140 2.31 10.64 8.95
N PHE A 141 1.84 9.43 9.25
CA PHE A 141 0.96 9.21 10.39
C PHE A 141 1.43 8.02 11.22
N LEU A 142 1.24 8.13 12.54
CA LEU A 142 1.66 7.14 13.53
C LEU A 142 0.49 6.88 14.49
N PHE A 143 0.20 5.60 14.72
CA PHE A 143 -0.79 5.13 15.70
C PHE A 143 -0.14 4.06 16.59
N LYS A 144 -0.52 4.01 17.86
CA LYS A 144 0.03 3.06 18.83
C LYS A 144 -1.06 2.13 19.37
N SER A 145 -0.69 0.94 19.81
CA SER A 145 -1.65 -0.09 20.27
C SER A 145 -2.43 0.29 21.54
N ASP A 146 -1.92 1.23 22.34
CA ASP A 146 -2.61 1.78 23.51
C ASP A 146 -3.73 2.79 23.15
N ALA A 147 -3.68 3.37 21.93
CA ALA A 147 -4.71 4.24 21.38
C ALA A 147 -4.78 4.09 19.84
N PRO A 148 -5.29 2.95 19.33
CA PRO A 148 -5.11 2.55 17.92
C PRO A 148 -5.80 3.46 16.91
N ASP A 149 -6.81 4.22 17.32
CA ASP A 149 -7.56 5.15 16.47
C ASP A 149 -7.09 6.60 16.61
N LYS A 150 -6.11 6.86 17.49
CA LYS A 150 -5.53 8.18 17.69
C LYS A 150 -4.22 8.29 16.94
N GLN A 151 -4.20 9.20 15.97
CA GLN A 151 -2.94 9.65 15.39
C GLN A 151 -2.15 10.39 16.48
N VAL A 152 -0.85 10.10 16.62
CA VAL A 152 0.00 10.70 17.66
C VAL A 152 1.30 11.36 17.17
N ALA A 153 1.62 11.31 15.87
CA ALA A 153 2.76 12.07 15.35
C ALA A 153 2.43 13.57 15.32
N THR A 154 3.44 14.41 15.52
CA THR A 154 3.30 15.86 15.63
C THR A 154 3.94 16.58 14.44
N ASP A 155 5.05 16.07 13.94
CA ASP A 155 5.82 16.67 12.86
C ASP A 155 6.60 15.58 12.14
N PHE A 156 6.38 15.41 10.84
CA PHE A 156 7.04 14.34 10.08
C PHE A 156 8.56 14.48 10.10
N LYS A 157 9.10 15.69 10.19
CA LYS A 157 10.55 15.93 10.23
C LYS A 157 11.17 15.42 11.52
N LYS A 158 10.43 15.46 12.62
CA LYS A 158 10.87 15.01 13.95
C LYS A 158 10.58 13.52 14.15
N ASP A 159 9.37 13.11 13.83
CA ASP A 159 8.83 11.81 14.23
C ASP A 159 9.07 10.70 13.18
N CYS A 160 9.39 11.05 11.93
CA CYS A 160 9.46 10.09 10.82
C CYS A 160 10.74 10.21 9.98
N LEU A 161 11.11 11.43 9.58
CA LEU A 161 12.03 11.68 8.48
C LEU A 161 13.41 11.05 8.67
N GLN A 162 14.00 11.12 9.86
CA GLN A 162 15.35 10.58 10.11
C GLN A 162 15.45 9.08 9.82
N CYS A 163 14.39 8.30 10.09
CA CYS A 163 14.37 6.87 9.77
C CYS A 163 14.25 6.60 8.26
N HIS A 164 13.77 7.58 7.48
CA HIS A 164 13.50 7.48 6.06
C HIS A 164 14.58 8.15 5.17
N VAL A 165 15.47 8.98 5.73
CA VAL A 165 16.59 9.61 4.99
C VAL A 165 17.43 8.60 4.19
N PRO A 166 17.80 7.42 4.70
CA PRO A 166 18.55 6.44 3.91
C PRO A 166 17.81 5.91 2.68
N ALA A 167 16.48 6.04 2.65
CA ALA A 167 15.63 5.65 1.52
C ALA A 167 15.21 6.84 0.65
N GLN A 168 15.82 8.02 0.80
CA GLN A 168 15.42 9.23 0.06
C GLN A 168 15.44 9.03 -1.46
N ALA A 169 16.44 8.30 -1.99
CA ALA A 169 16.54 7.99 -3.42
C ALA A 169 15.39 7.10 -3.93
N ASP A 170 14.78 6.33 -3.04
CA ASP A 170 13.65 5.43 -3.32
C ASP A 170 12.31 6.06 -2.91
N ASP A 171 12.17 7.37 -3.12
CA ASP A 171 10.98 8.15 -2.75
C ASP A 171 10.62 8.00 -1.26
N TRP A 172 11.66 7.94 -0.41
CA TRP A 172 11.59 7.77 1.04
C TRP A 172 11.07 6.41 1.51
N ILE A 173 10.90 5.43 0.63
CA ILE A 173 10.35 4.11 0.98
C ILE A 173 11.42 3.03 0.76
N TYR A 174 11.64 2.14 1.73
CA TYR A 174 12.59 1.03 1.60
C TYR A 174 12.08 -0.09 0.67
N VAL A 175 11.91 0.22 -0.62
CA VAL A 175 11.29 -0.66 -1.62
C VAL A 175 12.07 -1.96 -1.89
N LYS A 176 13.35 -2.02 -1.51
CA LYS A 176 14.17 -3.24 -1.60
C LYS A 176 13.56 -4.42 -0.84
N GLY A 177 12.86 -4.17 0.28
CA GLY A 177 12.26 -5.23 1.08
C GLY A 177 10.87 -5.67 0.61
N TYR A 178 10.44 -5.23 -0.57
CA TYR A 178 9.11 -5.51 -1.10
C TYR A 178 9.23 -6.24 -2.45
N PRO A 179 9.41 -7.58 -2.45
CA PRO A 179 9.60 -8.37 -3.67
C PRO A 179 8.48 -8.17 -4.70
N VAL A 180 7.25 -7.98 -4.22
CA VAL A 180 6.04 -7.76 -5.05
C VAL A 180 6.15 -6.50 -5.92
N LEU A 181 7.00 -5.54 -5.56
CA LEU A 181 7.24 -4.33 -6.36
C LEU A 181 8.21 -4.55 -7.52
N HIS A 182 8.94 -5.67 -7.53
CA HIS A 182 9.96 -5.99 -8.53
C HIS A 182 9.51 -7.07 -9.50
N THR A 183 8.83 -8.10 -8.98
CA THR A 183 8.34 -9.25 -9.75
C THR A 183 6.90 -9.59 -9.35
N LYS A 184 6.17 -10.25 -10.26
CA LYS A 184 4.84 -10.84 -9.98
C LYS A 184 5.00 -12.27 -9.51
#